data_AF-A0A2D9C8Z8-F1
#
_entry.id   AF-A0A2D9C8Z8-F1
#
_cell.length_a   1.000
_cell.length_b   1.000
_cell.length_c   1.000
_cell.angle_alpha   90.00
_cell.angle_beta   90.00
_cell.angle_gamma   90.00
#
_symmetry.space_group_name_H-M   'P 1'
#
loop_
_entity.id
_entity.type
_entity.pdbx_description
1 polymer ?
#
loop_
_entity_poly.entity_id
_entity_poly.type
_entity_poly.pdbx_seq_one_letter_code
_entity_poly.pdbx_strand_id
1 'polypeptide(L)' 'MLYYTKSECYTDTLLSLRLGIVSEEDLRYVLEYYKDIEHYECCAGVVDAYVEFKREKKQIIEDEEN' A
#
# COMPACT_ATOMS: atom_id res chain seq x y z
N MET A 1 -16.80 -14.04 8.19
CA MET A 1 -16.24 -12.69 8.10
C MET A 1 -14.73 -12.83 8.03
N LEU A 2 -14.11 -12.38 6.94
CA LEU A 2 -12.65 -12.30 6.84
C LEU A 2 -12.21 -11.08 7.67
N TYR A 3 -11.59 -11.33 8.81
CA TYR A 3 -10.94 -10.26 9.58
C TYR A 3 -9.56 -10.07 8.98
N TYR A 4 -9.41 -9.02 8.18
CA TYR A 4 -8.11 -8.63 7.66
C TYR A 4 -7.40 -7.79 8.71
N THR A 5 -6.24 -8.25 9.14
CA THR A 5 -5.38 -7.49 10.03
C THR A 5 -4.68 -6.37 9.27
N LYS A 6 -4.29 -5.32 9.98
CA LYS A 6 -3.41 -4.28 9.44
C LYS A 6 -2.19 -4.86 8.70
N SER A 7 -1.55 -5.89 9.26
CA SER A 7 -0.31 -6.48 8.73
C SER A 7 -0.54 -7.20 7.39
N GLU A 8 -1.68 -7.89 7.24
CA GLU A 8 -2.03 -8.56 5.98
C GLU A 8 -2.29 -7.53 4.89
N CYS A 9 -3.10 -6.52 5.18
CA CYS A 9 -3.42 -5.45 4.25
C CYS A 9 -2.18 -4.63 3.85
N TYR A 10 -1.26 -4.38 4.78
CA TYR A 10 0.05 -3.77 4.48
C TYR A 10 0.87 -4.65 3.51
N THR A 11 1.03 -5.93 3.82
CA THR A 11 1.88 -6.84 3.04
C THR A 11 1.35 -7.00 1.62
N ASP A 12 0.05 -7.21 1.48
CA ASP A 12 -0.63 -7.38 0.19
C ASP A 12 -0.54 -6.11 -0.67
N THR A 13 -0.80 -4.95 -0.07
CA THR A 13 -0.72 -3.66 -0.78
C THR A 13 0.70 -3.37 -1.25
N LEU A 14 1.70 -3.55 -0.37
CA LEU A 14 3.09 -3.29 -0.70
C LEU A 14 3.59 -4.23 -1.81
N LEU A 15 3.24 -5.51 -1.75
CA LEU A 15 3.57 -6.47 -2.80
C LEU A 15 2.91 -6.08 -4.13
N SER A 16 1.64 -5.71 -4.10
CA SER A 16 0.89 -5.29 -5.29
C SER A 16 1.50 -4.05 -5.95
N LEU A 17 1.94 -3.07 -5.16
CA LEU A 17 2.66 -1.88 -5.65
C LEU A 17 4.01 -2.26 -6.28
N ARG A 18 4.80 -3.10 -5.61
CA ARG A 18 6.11 -3.56 -6.11
C ARG A 18 5.99 -4.34 -7.42
N LEU A 19 4.94 -5.14 -7.57
CA LEU A 19 4.66 -5.92 -8.78
C LEU A 19 3.99 -5.10 -9.89
N GLY A 20 3.59 -3.86 -9.61
CA GLY A 20 2.85 -3.02 -10.56
C GLY A 20 1.43 -3.51 -10.87
N ILE A 21 0.86 -4.36 -10.01
CA ILE A 21 -0.53 -4.82 -10.12
C ILE A 21 -1.50 -3.67 -9.80
N VAL A 22 -1.10 -2.82 -8.85
CA VAL A 22 -1.82 -1.62 -8.43
C VAL A 22 -0.88 -0.44 -8.57
N SER A 23 -1.35 0.67 -9.15
CA SER A 23 -0.58 1.91 -9.24
C SER A 23 -0.80 2.79 -8.01
N GLU A 24 0.07 3.80 -7.82
CA GLU A 24 -0.09 4.80 -6.75
C GLU A 24 -1.46 5.52 -6.86
N GLU A 25 -1.96 5.73 -8.08
CA GLU A 25 -3.25 6.39 -8.31
C GLU A 25 -4.44 5.51 -7.94
N ASP A 26 -4.29 4.18 -8.02
CA ASP A 26 -5.34 3.21 -7.72
C ASP A 26 -5.56 3.06 -6.21
N LEU A 27 -4.56 3.38 -5.38
CA LEU A 27 -4.66 3.27 -3.92
C LEU A 27 -5.81 4.10 -3.33
N ARG A 28 -6.23 5.18 -3.99
CA ARG A 28 -7.41 5.95 -3.54
C ARG A 28 -8.67 5.09 -3.53
N TYR A 29 -8.85 4.23 -4.54
CA TYR A 29 -10.00 3.34 -4.65
C TYR A 29 -9.93 2.20 -3.64
N VAL A 30 -8.72 1.69 -3.36
CA VAL A 30 -8.49 0.69 -2.30
C VAL A 30 -8.83 1.27 -0.93
N LEU A 31 -8.43 2.51 -0.66
CA LEU A 31 -8.77 3.21 0.59
C LEU A 31 -10.27 3.50 0.71
N GLU A 32 -10.92 3.94 -0.37
CA GLU A 32 -12.38 4.14 -0.39
C GLU A 32 -13.12 2.83 -0.09
N TYR A 33 -12.75 1.74 -0.76
CA TYR A 33 -13.34 0.43 -0.50
C TYR A 33 -13.24 0.01 0.97
N TYR A 34 -12.05 0.11 1.58
CA TYR A 34 -11.87 -0.28 2.98
C TYR A 34 -12.59 0.65 3.96
N LYS A 35 -12.75 1.93 3.63
CA LYS A 35 -13.57 2.86 4.43
C LYS A 35 -15.05 2.50 4.35
N ASP A 36 -15.55 2.19 3.17
CA ASP A 36 -16.97 1.86 2.94
C ASP A 36 -17.41 0.60 3.69
N ILE A 37 -16.50 -0.35 3.87
CA ILE A 37 -16.76 -1.57 4.65
C ILE A 37 -16.28 -1.47 6.11
N GLU A 38 -15.89 -0.28 6.58
CA GLU A 38 -15.41 0.00 7.94
C GLU A 38 -14.17 -0.80 8.38
N HIS A 39 -13.35 -1.25 7.43
CA HIS A 39 -12.10 -1.98 7.68
C HIS A 39 -10.93 -0.99 7.88
N TYR A 40 -10.98 -0.23 8.97
CA TYR A 40 -10.00 0.83 9.26
C TYR A 40 -8.57 0.31 9.49
N GLU A 41 -8.40 -0.94 9.95
CA GLU A 41 -7.08 -1.56 10.06
C GLU A 41 -6.39 -1.69 8.69
N CYS A 42 -7.16 -2.02 7.65
CA CYS A 42 -6.65 -2.10 6.29
C CYS A 42 -6.35 -0.73 5.71
N CYS A 43 -7.13 0.30 6.08
CA CYS A 43 -6.78 1.68 5.72
C CYS A 43 -5.39 2.05 6.25
N ALA A 44 -5.09 1.72 7.51
CA ALA A 44 -3.78 1.96 8.09
C ALA A 44 -2.67 1.13 7.40
N GLY A 45 -2.96 -0.14 7.07
CA GLY A 45 -2.01 -1.00 6.34
C GLY A 45 -1.66 -0.46 4.95
N VAL A 46 -2.65 0.01 4.20
CA VAL A 46 -2.48 0.60 2.87
C VAL A 46 -1.62 1.87 2.92
N VAL A 47 -1.86 2.74 3.92
CA VAL A 47 -1.07 3.97 4.10
C VAL A 47 0.38 3.65 4.41
N ASP A 48 0.64 2.73 5.34
CA ASP A 48 2.00 2.33 5.70
C ASP A 48 2.75 1.70 4.51
N ALA A 49 2.06 0.87 3.74
CA ALA A 49 2.60 0.25 2.53
C ALA A 49 2.99 1.29 1.47
N TYR A 50 2.14 2.29 1.25
CA TYR A 50 2.43 3.39 0.33
C TYR A 50 3.67 4.18 0.77
N VAL A 51 3.78 4.53 2.05
CA VAL A 51 4.94 5.26 2.59
C VAL A 51 6.23 4.48 2.37
N GLU A 52 6.21 3.16 2.63
CA GLU A 52 7.37 2.30 2.39
C GLU A 52 7.74 2.23 0.91
N PHE A 53 6.77 2.03 0.03
CA PHE A 53 6.99 2.00 -1.41
C PHE A 53 7.60 3.31 -1.93
N LYS A 54 7.16 4.47 -1.44
CA LYS A 54 7.76 5.76 -1.78
C LYS A 54 9.20 5.90 -1.29
N ARG A 55 9.50 5.38 -0.10
CA ARG A 55 10.87 5.35 0.43
C ARG A 55 11.78 4.50 -0.46
N GLU A 56 11.31 3.32 -0.88
CA GLU A 56 12.04 2.41 -1.77
C GLU A 56 12.31 3.03 -3.14
N LYS A 57 11.28 3.61 -3.76
CA LYS A 57 11.44 4.32 -5.04
C LYS A 57 12.44 5.46 -4.95
N LYS A 58 12.45 6.20 -3.84
CA LYS A 58 13.41 7.29 -3.63
C LYS A 58 14.84 6.75 -3.52
N GLN A 59 15.06 5.66 -2.77
CA GLN A 59 16.38 5.03 -2.65
C GLN A 59 16.89 4.51 -3.99
N ILE A 60 16.03 3.89 -4.80
CA ILE A 60 16.40 3.42 -6.15
C ILE A 60 16.87 4.59 -7.03
N ILE A 61 16.18 5.73 -6.99
CA ILE A 61 16.58 6.92 -7.78
C ILE A 61 17.92 7.48 -7.29
N GLU A 62 18.15 7.54 -5.98
CA GLU A 62 19.42 8.01 -5.40
C GLU A 62 20.60 7.08 -5.74
N ASP A 63 20.37 5.77 -5.86
CA ASP A 63 21.38 4.79 -6.26
C ASP A 63 21.69 4.83 -7.78
N GLU A 64 20.76 5.27 -8.62
CA GLU A 64 20.97 5.44 -10.07
C GLU A 64 21.77 6.72 -10.43
N GLU A 65 21.82 7.70 -9.53
CA GLU A 65 22.50 8.99 -9.74
C GLU A 65 23.97 9.01 -9.26
N ASN A 66 24.48 7.91 -8.68
CA ASN A 66 25.80 7.81 -8.02
C ASN A 66 26.73 6.79 -8.70
#